data_AF-A0A7W0SRE0-F1
#
_entry.id   AF-A0A7W0SRE0-F1
#
_cell.length_a   1.000
_cell.length_b   1.000
_cell.length_c   1.000
_cell.angle_alpha   90.00
_cell.angle_beta   90.00
_cell.angle_gamma   90.00
#
_symmetry.space_group_name_H-M   'P 1'
#
loop_
_entity.id
_entity.type
_entity.pdbx_description
1 polymer ?
#
loop_
_entity_poly.entity_id
_entity_poly.type
_entity_poly.pdbx_seq_one_letter_code
_entity_poly.pdbx_strand_id
1 'polypeptide(L)'
;MKLHGNAALRWSGRRRLVELVVVERWTLTAAAERLGISVRCARKWVGRYRLEGELGLQDRSSAPRRVANRTSSERVETIVALRRLRFTAAEIAELLKMALSTAPGSSADLGMGRLGRIGLEQAARYERSRPGELVHIDVKKLGRIEGGAGKRVSDGSRCALAVSTEQVGRGDPGHRRLMAES
;
A
#
# COMPACT_ATOMS: atom_id res chain seq x y z
N MET A 1 -5.18 -5.03 -16.53
CA MET A 1 -4.74 -3.66 -16.21
C MET A 1 -5.88 -2.96 -15.48
N LYS A 2 -5.63 -2.23 -14.39
CA LYS A 2 -6.65 -1.35 -13.78
C LYS A 2 -6.68 -0.05 -14.58
N LEU A 3 -7.68 0.14 -15.44
CA LEU A 3 -7.89 1.39 -16.14
C LEU A 3 -8.59 2.38 -15.20
N HIS A 4 -8.05 3.59 -15.06
CA HIS A 4 -8.70 4.64 -14.28
C HIS A 4 -10.00 5.07 -14.96
N GLY A 5 -10.92 5.67 -14.19
CA GLY A 5 -12.24 6.09 -14.67
C GLY A 5 -12.21 7.02 -15.88
N ASN A 6 -11.12 7.78 -16.06
CA ASN A 6 -10.98 8.77 -17.14
C ASN A 6 -10.12 8.27 -18.30
N ALA A 7 -9.80 6.97 -18.40
CA ALA A 7 -8.97 6.48 -19.48
C ALA A 7 -9.70 6.68 -20.83
N ALA A 8 -9.06 7.38 -21.78
CA ALA A 8 -9.66 7.70 -23.09
C ALA A 8 -10.20 6.47 -23.82
N LEU A 9 -9.56 5.30 -23.64
CA LEU A 9 -10.00 4.02 -24.22
C LEU A 9 -10.26 2.94 -23.15
N ARG A 10 -11.24 3.19 -22.28
CA ARG A 10 -11.89 2.12 -21.50
C ARG A 10 -12.59 1.13 -22.42
N TRP A 11 -13.02 0.00 -21.85
CA TRP A 11 -13.72 -1.08 -22.58
C TRP A 11 -14.85 -0.55 -23.47
N SER A 12 -15.73 0.30 -22.92
CA SER A 12 -16.82 0.93 -23.68
C SER A 12 -16.33 1.81 -24.83
N GLY A 13 -15.24 2.58 -24.64
CA GLY A 13 -14.65 3.40 -25.69
C GLY A 13 -14.08 2.57 -26.85
N ARG A 14 -13.53 1.39 -26.56
CA ARG A 14 -13.08 0.44 -27.60
C ARG A 14 -14.23 -0.13 -28.40
N ARG A 15 -15.32 -0.52 -27.73
CA ARG A 15 -16.53 -0.99 -28.42
C ARG A 15 -17.12 0.10 -29.30
N ARG A 16 -17.21 1.34 -28.78
CA ARG A 16 -17.71 2.49 -29.55
C ARG A 16 -16.84 2.78 -30.78
N LEU A 17 -15.52 2.73 -30.64
CA LEU A 17 -14.59 2.85 -31.78
C LEU A 17 -14.89 1.81 -32.86
N VAL A 18 -15.07 0.55 -32.46
CA VAL A 18 -15.36 -0.54 -33.39
C VAL A 18 -16.71 -0.36 -34.06
N GLU A 19 -17.74 0.01 -33.31
CA GLU A 19 -19.08 0.27 -33.83
C GLU A 19 -19.06 1.37 -34.91
N LEU A 20 -18.40 2.51 -34.62
CA LEU A 20 -18.23 3.60 -35.58
C LEU A 20 -17.59 3.12 -36.89
N VAL A 21 -16.54 2.29 -36.81
CA VAL A 21 -15.76 1.90 -38.00
C VAL A 21 -16.36 0.71 -38.75
N VAL A 22 -16.89 -0.28 -38.03
CA VAL A 22 -17.35 -1.56 -38.62
C VAL A 22 -18.83 -1.49 -39.01
N VAL A 23 -19.66 -0.94 -38.13
CA VAL A 23 -21.12 -0.85 -38.31
C VAL A 23 -21.48 0.44 -39.03
N GLU A 24 -21.08 1.59 -38.48
CA GLU A 24 -21.40 2.91 -39.05
C GLU A 24 -20.49 3.30 -40.23
N ARG A 25 -19.50 2.48 -40.59
CA ARG A 25 -18.60 2.64 -41.75
C ARG A 25 -17.76 3.94 -41.74
N TRP A 26 -17.51 4.53 -40.58
CA TRP A 26 -16.63 5.70 -40.47
C TRP A 26 -15.18 5.35 -40.86
N THR A 27 -14.45 6.34 -41.38
CA THR A 27 -13.01 6.19 -41.59
C THR A 27 -12.28 6.11 -40.25
N LEU A 28 -11.12 5.42 -40.23
CA LEU A 28 -10.29 5.34 -39.03
C LEU A 28 -9.87 6.72 -38.51
N THR A 29 -9.65 7.68 -39.41
CA THR A 29 -9.27 9.05 -39.06
C THR A 29 -10.40 9.78 -38.33
N ALA A 30 -11.61 9.78 -38.91
CA ALA A 30 -12.77 10.44 -38.31
C ALA A 30 -13.15 9.82 -36.95
N ALA A 31 -13.12 8.49 -36.84
CA ALA A 31 -13.40 7.81 -35.59
C ALA A 31 -12.33 8.07 -34.51
N ALA A 32 -11.05 8.18 -34.89
CA ALA A 32 -9.96 8.49 -33.98
C ALA A 32 -10.06 9.93 -33.45
N GLU A 33 -10.34 10.89 -34.33
CA GLU A 33 -10.57 12.30 -33.98
C GLU A 33 -11.76 12.44 -33.03
N ARG A 34 -12.89 11.79 -33.34
CA ARG A 34 -14.11 11.82 -32.52
C ARG A 34 -13.91 11.31 -31.08
N LEU A 35 -12.99 10.36 -30.90
CA LEU A 35 -12.68 9.74 -29.61
C LEU A 35 -11.40 10.29 -28.95
N GLY A 36 -10.76 11.29 -29.55
CA GLY A 36 -9.55 11.92 -29.01
C GLY A 36 -8.34 10.98 -28.91
N ILE A 37 -8.19 10.06 -29.88
CA ILE A 37 -7.08 9.09 -29.92
C ILE A 37 -6.30 9.18 -31.22
N SER A 38 -5.10 8.60 -31.25
CA SER A 38 -4.34 8.52 -32.49
C SER A 38 -4.92 7.50 -33.47
N VAL A 39 -4.79 7.76 -34.78
CA VAL A 39 -5.20 6.83 -35.85
C VAL A 39 -4.49 5.47 -35.71
N ARG A 40 -3.25 5.45 -35.23
CA ARG A 40 -2.51 4.21 -34.93
C ARG A 40 -3.21 3.38 -33.84
N CYS A 41 -3.70 4.04 -32.78
CA CYS A 41 -4.47 3.39 -31.72
C CYS A 41 -5.78 2.83 -32.28
N ALA A 42 -6.50 3.63 -33.07
CA ALA A 42 -7.73 3.20 -33.73
C ALA A 42 -7.52 1.95 -34.60
N ARG A 43 -6.51 2.00 -35.48
CA ARG A 43 -6.13 0.88 -36.36
C ARG A 43 -5.81 -0.39 -35.57
N LYS A 44 -5.06 -0.27 -34.46
CA LYS A 44 -4.72 -1.42 -33.61
C LYS A 44 -5.98 -2.10 -33.06
N TRP A 45 -6.90 -1.35 -32.49
CA TRP A 45 -8.10 -1.92 -31.86
C TRP A 45 -9.08 -2.48 -32.87
N VAL A 46 -9.36 -1.75 -33.96
CA VAL A 46 -10.22 -2.24 -35.04
C VAL A 46 -9.62 -3.48 -35.71
N GLY A 47 -8.30 -3.51 -35.93
CA GLY A 47 -7.60 -4.67 -36.47
C GLY A 47 -7.76 -5.90 -35.58
N ARG A 48 -7.59 -5.75 -34.26
CA ARG A 48 -7.82 -6.85 -33.30
C ARG A 48 -9.26 -7.33 -33.31
N TYR A 49 -10.23 -6.42 -33.34
CA TYR A 49 -11.64 -6.79 -33.41
C TYR A 49 -11.97 -7.58 -34.68
N ARG A 50 -11.42 -7.18 -35.84
CA ARG A 50 -11.63 -7.91 -37.10
C ARG A 50 -11.07 -9.34 -37.06
N LEU A 51 -10.00 -9.57 -36.31
CA LEU A 51 -9.35 -10.88 -36.21
C LEU A 51 -9.99 -11.78 -35.13
N GLU A 52 -10.39 -11.21 -34.00
CA GLU A 52 -10.72 -11.95 -32.78
C GLU A 52 -12.10 -11.59 -32.20
N GLY A 53 -12.86 -10.73 -32.88
CA GLY A 53 -14.16 -10.23 -32.42
C GLY A 53 -14.05 -9.41 -31.13
N GLU A 54 -15.09 -9.50 -30.29
CA GLU A 54 -15.14 -8.85 -28.96
C GLU A 54 -13.93 -9.24 -28.09
N LEU A 55 -13.44 -10.49 -28.16
CA LEU A 55 -12.29 -10.92 -27.36
C LEU A 55 -11.02 -10.12 -27.67
N GLY A 56 -10.85 -9.68 -28.92
CA GLY A 56 -9.69 -8.88 -29.36
C GLY A 56 -9.59 -7.50 -28.70
N LEU A 57 -10.68 -6.99 -28.13
CA LEU A 57 -10.70 -5.70 -27.47
C LEU A 57 -10.21 -5.76 -26.01
N GLN A 58 -10.03 -6.97 -25.46
CA GLN A 58 -9.55 -7.14 -24.09
C GLN A 58 -8.12 -6.60 -23.92
N ASP A 59 -7.80 -6.15 -22.71
CA ASP A 59 -6.43 -5.76 -22.39
C ASP A 59 -5.51 -6.96 -22.44
N ARG A 60 -4.48 -6.86 -23.28
CA ARG A 60 -3.36 -7.78 -23.25
C ARG A 60 -2.29 -7.21 -22.34
N SER A 61 -1.58 -8.10 -21.66
CA SER A 61 -0.39 -7.71 -20.94
C SER A 61 0.59 -7.01 -21.88
N SER A 62 1.05 -5.82 -21.50
CA SER A 62 2.18 -5.16 -22.14
C SER A 62 3.52 -5.70 -21.63
N ALA A 63 3.50 -6.59 -20.63
CA ALA A 63 4.70 -7.16 -20.07
C ALA A 63 5.44 -7.99 -21.13
N PRO A 64 6.78 -7.87 -21.24
CA PRO A 64 7.58 -8.72 -22.09
C PRO A 64 7.36 -10.21 -21.78
N ARG A 65 7.30 -11.05 -22.82
CA ARG A 65 7.18 -12.51 -22.66
C ARG A 65 8.39 -13.11 -21.95
N ARG A 66 9.58 -12.57 -22.23
CA ARG A 66 10.86 -13.00 -21.62
C ARG A 66 11.52 -11.79 -20.96
N VAL A 67 11.95 -11.98 -19.72
CA VAL A 67 12.74 -11.02 -18.95
C VAL A 67 14.02 -11.76 -18.53
N ALA A 68 15.18 -11.32 -19.01
CA ALA A 68 16.45 -12.02 -18.79
C ALA A 68 16.80 -12.14 -17.30
N ASN A 69 16.55 -11.07 -16.53
CA ASN A 69 16.88 -11.00 -15.11
C ASN A 69 15.71 -11.42 -14.21
N ARG A 70 14.81 -12.28 -14.70
CA ARG A 70 13.72 -12.81 -13.88
C ARG A 70 14.31 -13.76 -12.84
N THR A 71 14.01 -13.52 -11.57
CA THR A 71 14.39 -14.43 -10.48
C THR A 71 13.82 -15.82 -10.75
N SER A 72 14.65 -16.86 -10.66
CA SER A 72 14.22 -18.25 -10.87
C SER A 72 13.14 -18.64 -9.85
N SER A 73 12.25 -19.55 -10.24
CA SER A 73 11.17 -20.04 -9.37
C SER A 73 11.71 -20.61 -8.06
N GLU A 74 12.79 -21.39 -8.12
CA GLU A 74 13.48 -21.93 -6.95
C GLU A 74 13.94 -20.83 -5.98
N ARG A 75 14.52 -19.74 -6.49
CA ARG A 75 14.92 -18.62 -5.63
C ARG A 75 13.70 -17.90 -5.03
N VAL A 76 12.61 -17.80 -5.79
CA VAL A 76 11.35 -17.23 -5.26
C VAL A 76 10.81 -18.11 -4.13
N GLU A 77 10.83 -19.43 -4.27
CA GLU A 77 10.42 -20.36 -3.23
C GLU A 77 11.27 -20.23 -1.96
N THR A 78 12.59 -20.11 -2.10
CA THR A 78 13.51 -19.84 -0.98
C THR A 78 13.17 -18.50 -0.30
N ILE A 79 12.93 -17.44 -1.06
CA ILE A 79 12.52 -16.13 -0.51
C ILE A 79 11.20 -16.28 0.27
N VAL A 80 10.23 -17.01 -0.26
CA VAL A 80 8.94 -17.27 0.40
C VAL A 80 9.13 -18.05 1.70
N ALA A 81 9.96 -19.09 1.71
CA ALA A 81 10.25 -19.86 2.91
C ALA A 81 10.90 -18.99 3.99
N LEU A 82 11.90 -18.18 3.64
CA LEU A 82 12.55 -17.23 4.56
C LEU A 82 11.57 -16.17 5.07
N ARG A 83 10.64 -15.69 4.23
CA ARG A 83 9.57 -14.77 4.64
C ARG A 83 8.62 -15.38 5.67
N ARG A 84 8.30 -16.68 5.56
CA ARG A 84 7.50 -17.40 6.56
C ARG A 84 8.23 -17.50 7.90
N LEU A 85 9.55 -17.61 7.86
CA LEU A 85 10.44 -17.52 9.03
C LEU A 85 10.70 -16.07 9.48
N ARG A 86 10.00 -15.09 8.88
CA ARG A 86 10.06 -13.67 9.20
C ARG A 86 11.37 -12.94 8.92
N PHE A 87 12.23 -13.49 8.05
CA PHE A 87 13.37 -12.74 7.56
C PHE A 87 12.90 -11.46 6.83
N THR A 88 13.54 -10.35 7.16
CA THR A 88 13.37 -9.05 6.52
C THR A 88 13.87 -9.08 5.08
N ALA A 89 13.49 -8.08 4.28
CA ALA A 89 14.00 -7.97 2.91
C ALA A 89 15.53 -7.82 2.88
N ALA A 90 16.10 -7.14 3.89
CA ALA A 90 17.53 -6.92 4.02
C ALA A 90 18.28 -8.23 4.34
N GLU A 91 17.81 -9.00 5.32
CA GLU A 91 18.43 -10.28 5.68
C GLU A 91 18.36 -11.28 4.50
N ILE A 92 17.24 -11.32 3.78
CA ILE A 92 17.11 -12.16 2.59
C ILE A 92 18.07 -11.71 1.48
N ALA A 93 18.17 -10.40 1.23
CA ALA A 93 19.04 -9.85 0.21
C ALA A 93 20.52 -10.16 0.49
N GLU A 94 20.93 -10.03 1.76
CA GLU A 94 22.26 -10.38 2.24
C GLU A 94 22.53 -11.88 2.09
N LEU A 95 21.64 -12.73 2.65
CA LEU A 95 21.79 -14.19 2.61
C LEU A 95 21.87 -14.74 1.19
N LEU A 96 21.04 -14.23 0.29
CA LEU A 96 20.97 -14.69 -1.10
C LEU A 96 21.92 -13.93 -2.04
N LYS A 97 22.70 -12.98 -1.53
CA LYS A 97 23.62 -12.12 -2.31
C LYS A 97 22.92 -11.48 -3.51
N MET A 98 21.81 -10.79 -3.27
CA MET A 98 21.01 -10.14 -4.31
C MET A 98 20.64 -8.70 -3.93
N ALA A 99 20.24 -7.91 -4.92
CA ALA A 99 19.83 -6.53 -4.68
C ALA A 99 18.61 -6.46 -3.75
N LEU A 100 18.63 -5.51 -2.81
CA LEU A 100 17.56 -5.29 -1.83
C LEU A 100 16.20 -5.04 -2.48
N SER A 101 16.17 -4.39 -3.64
CA SER A 101 14.93 -4.12 -4.40
C SER A 101 14.28 -5.39 -4.96
N THR A 102 15.05 -6.47 -5.17
CA THR A 102 14.57 -7.71 -5.77
C THR A 102 13.91 -8.64 -4.75
N ALA A 103 14.36 -8.64 -3.49
CA ALA A 103 13.83 -9.50 -2.44
C ALA A 103 12.33 -9.27 -2.11
N PRO A 104 11.84 -8.02 -1.89
CA PRO A 104 10.41 -7.79 -1.67
C PRO A 104 9.61 -7.88 -2.98
N GLY A 105 10.20 -7.49 -4.12
CA GLY A 105 9.51 -7.52 -5.42
C GLY A 105 9.12 -8.94 -5.87
N SER A 106 9.98 -9.93 -5.60
CA SER A 106 9.75 -11.33 -5.97
C SER A 106 8.67 -12.05 -5.16
N SER A 107 8.30 -11.52 -3.98
CA SER A 107 7.27 -12.10 -3.10
C SER A 107 6.03 -11.19 -2.93
N ALA A 108 6.04 -10.01 -3.56
CA ALA A 108 4.95 -9.04 -3.48
C ALA A 108 3.63 -9.58 -4.07
N ASP A 109 3.72 -10.32 -5.18
CA ASP A 109 2.55 -10.93 -5.84
C ASP A 109 1.87 -12.00 -4.96
N LEU A 110 2.58 -12.51 -3.95
CA LEU A 110 2.07 -13.46 -2.96
C LEU A 110 1.62 -12.79 -1.65
N GLY A 111 1.56 -11.46 -1.61
CA GLY A 111 1.16 -10.69 -0.43
C GLY A 111 2.22 -10.62 0.68
N MET A 112 3.43 -11.14 0.47
CA MET A 112 4.52 -11.21 1.45
C MET A 112 5.53 -10.05 1.35
N GLY A 113 5.17 -8.97 0.64
CA GLY A 113 6.04 -7.81 0.44
C GLY A 113 6.32 -7.01 1.71
N ARG A 114 5.46 -7.09 2.73
CA ARG A 114 5.63 -6.44 4.04
C ARG A 114 5.45 -7.47 5.16
N LEU A 115 6.35 -7.45 6.13
CA LEU A 115 6.16 -8.19 7.37
C LEU A 115 5.14 -7.45 8.24
N GLY A 116 4.16 -8.17 8.78
CA GLY A 116 3.24 -7.61 9.79
C GLY A 116 4.00 -7.18 11.05
N ARG A 117 3.47 -6.22 11.81
CA ARG A 117 4.16 -5.71 13.02
C ARG A 117 4.23 -6.72 14.17
N ILE A 118 3.23 -7.61 14.24
CA ILE A 118 3.15 -8.70 15.22
C ILE A 118 3.95 -9.89 14.66
N GLY A 119 4.67 -10.59 15.54
CA GLY A 119 5.50 -11.76 15.22
C GLY A 119 4.68 -12.98 14.78
N LEU A 120 5.21 -14.18 15.00
CA LEU A 120 4.43 -15.43 14.82
C LEU A 120 3.45 -15.68 15.97
N GLU A 121 3.54 -14.88 17.03
CA GLU A 121 2.70 -15.00 18.20
C GLU A 121 1.24 -14.67 17.88
N GLN A 122 0.33 -15.41 18.50
CA GLN A 122 -1.08 -15.12 18.41
C GLN A 122 -1.34 -13.71 18.97
N ALA A 123 -2.05 -12.89 18.21
CA ALA A 123 -2.39 -11.55 18.66
C ALA A 123 -3.19 -11.64 19.96
N ALA A 124 -2.56 -11.30 21.09
CA ALA A 124 -3.23 -11.16 22.37
C ALA A 124 -4.17 -9.95 22.27
N ARG A 125 -5.45 -10.23 22.00
CA ARG A 125 -6.49 -9.20 21.95
C ARG A 125 -6.89 -8.85 23.37
N TYR A 126 -6.89 -7.55 23.67
CA TYR A 126 -7.40 -7.03 24.93
C TYR A 126 -8.93 -7.03 24.88
N GLU A 127 -9.52 -8.22 25.02
CA GLU A 127 -10.96 -8.48 24.88
C GLU A 127 -11.45 -9.25 26.11
N ARG A 128 -12.63 -8.89 26.62
CA ARG A 128 -13.27 -9.52 27.76
C ARG A 128 -14.76 -9.71 27.49
N SER A 129 -15.34 -10.74 28.08
CA SER A 129 -16.69 -11.20 27.72
C SER A 129 -17.79 -10.39 28.40
N ARG A 130 -17.50 -9.76 29.54
CA ARG A 130 -18.48 -8.96 30.28
C ARG A 130 -18.11 -7.49 30.32
N PRO A 131 -19.10 -6.59 30.23
CA PRO A 131 -18.90 -5.17 30.52
C PRO A 131 -18.27 -4.98 31.91
N GLY A 132 -17.23 -4.15 32.01
CA GLY A 132 -16.53 -3.83 33.27
C GLY A 132 -15.26 -4.64 33.57
N GLU A 133 -14.99 -5.72 32.83
CA GLU A 133 -13.76 -6.53 33.00
C GLU A 133 -12.50 -5.87 32.41
N LEU A 134 -12.67 -4.85 31.56
CA LEU A 134 -11.59 -4.02 31.04
C LEU A 134 -11.75 -2.59 31.55
N VAL A 135 -10.79 -2.14 32.34
CA VAL A 135 -10.71 -0.75 32.79
C VAL A 135 -9.57 -0.08 32.03
N HIS A 136 -9.90 0.86 31.16
CA HIS A 136 -8.91 1.73 30.53
C HIS A 136 -8.74 2.97 31.40
N ILE A 137 -7.59 3.12 32.04
CA ILE A 137 -7.26 4.31 32.83
C ILE A 137 -6.45 5.25 31.95
N ASP A 138 -7.13 6.25 31.39
CA ASP A 138 -6.45 7.37 30.74
C ASP A 138 -6.19 8.47 31.79
N VAL A 139 -4.92 8.70 32.10
CA VAL A 139 -4.53 9.76 33.04
C VAL A 139 -4.17 10.99 32.25
N LYS A 140 -5.08 11.96 32.23
CA LYS A 140 -4.83 13.27 31.66
C LYS A 140 -4.36 14.25 32.73
N LYS A 141 -3.08 14.63 32.69
CA LYS A 141 -2.57 15.73 33.50
C LYS A 141 -3.07 17.04 32.90
N LEU A 142 -3.97 17.72 33.60
CA LEU A 142 -4.38 19.07 33.26
C LEU A 142 -3.47 20.08 33.99
N GLY A 143 -3.16 21.20 33.33
CA GLY A 143 -2.51 22.33 33.98
C GLY A 143 -3.39 22.89 35.10
N ARG A 144 -2.77 23.50 36.12
CA ARG A 144 -3.49 24.16 37.21
C ARG A 144 -4.36 25.28 36.63
N ILE A 145 -5.66 25.25 36.92
CA ILE A 145 -6.58 26.33 36.53
C ILE A 145 -6.45 27.43 37.59
N GLU A 146 -5.78 28.53 37.24
CA GLU A 146 -5.72 29.74 38.05
C GLU A 146 -6.69 30.78 37.45
N GLY A 147 -7.59 31.34 38.26
CA GLY A 147 -8.51 32.40 37.83
C GLY A 147 -9.98 32.01 37.55
N GLY A 148 -10.42 30.80 37.92
CA GLY A 148 -11.83 30.39 37.82
C GLY A 148 -12.16 29.57 36.56
N ALA A 149 -13.17 28.70 36.68
CA ALA A 149 -13.46 27.67 35.70
C ALA A 149 -14.49 28.11 34.64
N GLY A 150 -14.20 27.84 33.36
CA GLY A 150 -15.19 27.79 32.27
C GLY A 150 -14.90 28.72 31.09
N LYS A 151 -15.39 28.33 29.89
CA LYS A 151 -15.24 29.08 28.62
C LYS A 151 -16.03 30.40 28.57
N ARG A 152 -16.71 30.75 29.66
CA ARG A 152 -17.50 31.99 29.85
C ARG A 152 -17.27 32.51 31.27
N VAL A 153 -16.08 33.02 31.53
CA VAL A 153 -15.81 33.98 32.60
C VAL A 153 -15.35 35.23 31.88
N SER A 154 -16.05 36.35 32.08
CA SER A 154 -16.01 37.51 31.20
C SER A 154 -15.48 38.75 31.93
N ASP A 155 -14.37 38.64 32.65
CA ASP A 155 -13.81 39.77 33.38
C ASP A 155 -12.47 39.42 34.03
N GLY A 156 -11.40 39.52 33.24
CA GLY A 156 -10.05 39.61 33.79
C GLY A 156 -8.97 38.88 32.98
N SER A 157 -8.31 39.64 32.10
CA SER A 157 -6.94 39.41 31.60
C SER A 157 -6.63 38.07 30.91
N ARG A 158 -6.49 38.12 29.57
CA ARG A 158 -5.99 37.04 28.72
C ARG A 158 -4.54 36.67 29.08
N CYS A 159 -4.34 35.66 29.92
CA CYS A 159 -3.06 34.97 30.03
C CYS A 159 -3.06 33.75 29.09
N ALA A 160 -2.23 33.81 28.05
CA ALA A 160 -1.99 32.70 27.15
C ALA A 160 -1.37 31.53 27.95
N LEU A 161 -2.04 30.37 27.93
CA LEU A 161 -1.50 29.13 28.48
C LEU A 161 -0.29 28.71 27.63
N ALA A 162 0.92 28.93 28.15
CA ALA A 162 2.10 28.27 27.66
C ALA A 162 1.99 26.77 27.98
N VAL A 163 1.77 25.95 26.94
CA VAL A 163 1.88 24.50 27.05
C VAL A 163 3.36 24.15 27.00
N SER A 164 4.00 24.01 28.15
CA SER A 164 5.30 23.35 28.24
C SER A 164 5.09 21.84 28.19
N THR A 165 5.40 21.23 27.03
CA THR A 165 5.65 19.80 26.94
C THR A 165 6.97 19.48 27.65
N GLU A 166 6.90 19.15 28.93
CA GLU A 166 7.99 18.42 29.59
C GLU A 166 8.04 17.02 28.97
N GLN A 167 9.10 16.75 28.20
CA GLN A 167 9.46 15.39 27.81
C GLN A 167 9.83 14.64 29.09
N VAL A 168 8.98 13.71 29.51
CA VAL A 168 9.34 12.74 30.55
C VAL A 168 10.52 11.93 30.02
N GLY A 169 11.66 12.11 30.69
CA GLY A 169 12.92 11.46 30.38
C GLY A 169 12.80 9.94 30.30
N ARG A 170 13.59 9.36 29.40
CA ARG A 170 13.86 7.93 29.33
C ARG A 170 14.39 7.45 30.68
N GLY A 171 13.81 6.37 31.19
CA GLY A 171 14.23 5.74 32.43
C GLY A 171 15.72 5.37 32.43
N ASP A 172 16.31 5.58 33.60
CA ASP A 172 17.68 5.22 33.99
C ASP A 172 17.87 3.69 34.03
N PRO A 173 18.95 3.11 33.44
CA PRO A 173 19.26 1.70 33.54
C PRO A 173 19.95 1.36 34.87
N GLY A 174 19.14 0.95 35.87
CA GLY A 174 19.63 0.46 37.15
C GLY A 174 20.32 -0.92 37.06
N HIS A 175 21.58 -0.94 37.50
CA HIS A 175 22.27 -2.00 38.27
C HIS A 175 22.43 -3.42 37.68
N ARG A 176 23.65 -3.70 37.18
CA ARG A 176 24.24 -5.05 37.15
C ARG A 176 25.21 -5.17 38.33
N ARG A 177 24.80 -5.92 39.36
CA ARG A 177 25.59 -6.25 40.55
C ARG A 177 26.61 -7.34 40.16
N LEU A 178 27.88 -7.05 40.34
CA LEU A 178 28.97 -8.02 40.32
C LEU A 178 28.82 -8.93 41.55
N MET A 179 28.75 -10.25 41.33
CA MET A 179 29.06 -11.23 42.37
C MET A 179 30.43 -11.81 42.03
N ALA A 180 31.40 -11.49 42.87
CA ALA A 180 32.61 -12.27 43.05
C ALA A 180 32.31 -13.25 44.18
N GLU A 181 32.45 -14.54 43.91
CA GLU A 181 32.60 -15.57 44.94
C GLU A 181 33.99 -16.20 44.76
N SER A 182 34.51 -16.62 45.91
CA SER A 182 35.88 -16.92 46.30
C SER A 182 36.58 -18.05 45.56
#